data_AF-A0A2P4QVT9-F1
#
_entry.id   AF-A0A2P4QVT9-F1
#
_cell.length_a   1.000
_cell.length_b   1.000
_cell.length_c   1.000
_cell.angle_alpha   90.00
_cell.angle_beta   90.00
_cell.angle_gamma   90.00
#
_symmetry.space_group_name_H-M   'P 1'
#
loop_
_entity.id
_entity.type
_entity.pdbx_description
1 polymer ?
#
loop_
_entity_poly.entity_id
_entity_poly.type
_entity_poly.pdbx_seq_one_letter_code
_entity_poly.pdbx_strand_id
1 'polypeptide(L)'
;MCCVTRRSYSIKKVTRSFFFPKKLTSHLLTMNKSKFNKVWICRKCKQINTGIKWCHTCNSNHFKNNFKNWTSGNDDIDKFLQNIQLSADNNFKVLEWIPYERFYNIEYIARGGFGTVYKAIWIDGYIRERDNKNQNWKRSGQYTFVALKSLNYSESVIPKILNEVRYSHTFTIII
;
A
#
# COMPACT_ATOMS: atom_id res chain seq x y z
N MET A 1 15.14 -34.98 -1.23
CA MET A 1 16.11 -34.10 -1.92
C MET A 1 15.59 -33.87 -3.33
N CYS A 2 14.94 -32.74 -3.60
CA CYS A 2 14.52 -32.33 -4.95
C CYS A 2 14.61 -30.80 -5.05
N CYS A 3 15.61 -30.33 -5.81
CA CYS A 3 15.76 -28.98 -6.32
C CYS A 3 15.15 -28.92 -7.72
N VAL A 4 14.23 -27.98 -7.98
CA VAL A 4 14.05 -27.15 -9.21
C VAL A 4 12.78 -26.32 -8.99
N THR A 5 12.58 -25.06 -9.40
CA THR A 5 13.24 -24.15 -10.36
C THR A 5 12.83 -22.72 -9.98
N ARG A 6 13.70 -21.73 -10.25
CA ARG A 6 13.44 -20.27 -10.36
C ARG A 6 12.17 -19.73 -9.69
N ARG A 7 12.29 -19.13 -8.49
CA ARG A 7 11.28 -18.19 -7.98
C ARG A 7 11.20 -17.00 -8.94
N SER A 8 10.26 -17.03 -9.88
CA SER A 8 9.82 -15.84 -10.59
C SER A 8 9.11 -14.94 -9.59
N TYR A 9 9.86 -14.05 -8.95
CA TYR A 9 9.34 -13.01 -8.08
C TYR A 9 8.27 -12.23 -8.86
N SER A 10 7.04 -12.20 -8.35
CA SER A 10 5.92 -11.54 -9.01
C SER A 10 5.39 -10.47 -8.05
N ILE A 11 5.72 -9.19 -8.28
CA ILE A 11 4.92 -8.15 -7.62
C ILE A 11 3.50 -8.30 -8.13
N LYS A 12 2.61 -8.53 -7.17
CA LYS A 12 1.18 -8.58 -7.42
C LYS A 12 0.58 -7.24 -6.97
N LYS A 13 0.35 -6.35 -7.93
CA LYS A 13 -0.30 -5.05 -7.72
C LYS A 13 -1.75 -5.27 -7.33
N VAL A 14 -2.15 -4.88 -6.12
CA VAL A 14 -3.58 -4.80 -5.79
C VAL A 14 -4.17 -3.50 -6.27
N THR A 15 -5.37 -3.50 -6.85
CA THR A 15 -6.12 -2.27 -7.10
C THR A 15 -7.53 -2.39 -6.55
N ARG A 16 -7.98 -1.31 -5.89
CA ARG A 16 -9.35 -1.15 -5.40
C ARG A 16 -10.10 -0.23 -6.37
N SER A 17 -11.03 -0.74 -7.16
CA SER A 17 -11.95 0.10 -7.92
C SER A 17 -12.94 0.77 -6.96
N PHE A 18 -12.60 1.95 -6.45
CA PHE A 18 -13.57 2.86 -5.86
C PHE A 18 -14.19 3.70 -6.98
N PHE A 19 -15.47 3.49 -7.27
CA PHE A 19 -16.24 4.38 -8.13
C PHE A 19 -16.53 5.67 -7.36
N PHE A 20 -15.69 6.71 -7.53
CA PHE A 20 -16.02 8.05 -7.04
C PHE A 20 -16.81 8.80 -8.14
N PRO A 21 -18.09 9.16 -7.92
CA PRO A 21 -18.81 10.01 -8.86
C PRO A 21 -18.09 11.36 -9.00
N LYS A 22 -17.85 11.79 -10.25
CA LYS A 22 -17.18 13.05 -10.65
C LYS A 22 -17.80 14.33 -10.06
N LYS A 23 -18.89 14.24 -9.30
CA LYS A 23 -19.62 15.36 -8.71
C LYS A 23 -19.03 15.87 -7.38
N LEU A 24 -18.10 15.14 -6.75
CA LEU A 24 -17.54 15.55 -5.45
C LEU A 24 -16.41 16.58 -5.56
N THR A 25 -15.77 16.71 -6.73
CA THR A 25 -14.61 17.59 -6.94
C THR A 25 -14.96 19.09 -6.96
N SER A 26 -16.15 19.48 -7.44
CA SER A 26 -16.55 20.89 -7.45
C SER A 26 -16.99 21.41 -6.08
N HIS A 27 -17.49 20.55 -5.19
CA HIS A 27 -17.95 20.97 -3.86
C HIS A 27 -16.81 21.15 -2.85
N LEU A 28 -15.66 20.51 -3.07
CA LEU A 28 -14.48 20.65 -2.22
C LEU A 28 -13.77 22.01 -2.38
N LEU A 29 -13.94 22.69 -3.51
CA LEU A 29 -13.31 24.00 -3.78
C LEU A 29 -13.96 25.17 -3.03
N THR A 30 -15.15 24.97 -2.42
CA THR A 30 -15.91 26.02 -1.71
C THR A 30 -15.94 25.84 -0.19
N MET A 31 -15.19 24.89 0.37
CA MET A 31 -15.07 24.75 1.83
C MET A 31 -13.96 25.64 2.38
N ASN A 32 -14.37 26.73 3.04
CA ASN A 32 -13.54 27.68 3.78
C ASN A 32 -12.40 27.00 4.57
N LYS A 33 -11.15 27.33 4.24
CA LYS A 33 -9.91 26.86 4.92
C LYS A 33 -9.87 27.15 6.43
N SER A 34 -10.70 28.07 6.93
CA SER A 34 -10.67 28.55 8.32
C SER A 34 -11.35 27.64 9.34
N LYS A 35 -12.15 26.64 8.93
CA LYS A 35 -12.91 25.77 9.86
C LYS A 35 -12.24 24.44 10.24
N PHE A 36 -11.07 24.12 9.69
CA PHE A 36 -10.37 22.84 9.92
C PHE A 36 -9.09 22.94 10.75
N ASN A 37 -8.86 24.04 11.48
CA ASN A 37 -7.66 24.21 12.31
C ASN A 37 -7.71 23.45 13.65
N LYS A 38 -8.12 22.18 13.65
CA LYS A 38 -7.80 21.27 14.76
C LYS A 38 -6.47 20.60 14.43
N VAL A 39 -5.38 21.22 14.86
CA VAL A 39 -4.04 20.63 14.79
C VAL A 39 -4.05 19.38 15.67
N TRP A 40 -3.96 18.21 15.05
CA TRP A 40 -3.93 16.95 15.79
C TRP A 40 -2.49 16.65 16.19
N ILE A 41 -2.20 16.75 17.48
CA ILE A 41 -0.88 16.41 18.02
C ILE A 41 -0.81 14.90 18.28
N CYS A 42 0.28 14.28 17.84
CA CYS A 42 0.57 12.88 18.13
C CYS A 42 0.81 12.69 19.63
N ARG A 43 0.03 11.80 20.26
CA ARG A 43 0.15 11.56 21.72
C ARG A 43 1.51 10.98 22.12
N LYS A 44 2.16 10.24 21.21
CA LYS A 44 3.43 9.54 21.43
C LYS A 44 4.64 10.45 21.31
N CYS A 45 4.83 11.12 20.16
CA CYS A 45 6.02 11.94 19.92
C CYS A 45 5.80 13.46 20.08
N LYS A 46 4.58 13.89 20.42
CA LYS A 46 4.20 15.30 20.59
C LYS A 46 4.36 16.19 19.35
N GLN A 47 4.63 15.61 18.19
CA GLN A 47 4.68 16.33 16.91
C GLN A 47 3.29 16.42 16.26
N ILE A 48 3.14 17.35 15.32
CA ILE A 48 1.91 17.53 14.53
C ILE A 48 1.70 16.30 13.63
N ASN A 49 0.46 15.80 13.58
CA ASN A 49 0.06 14.75 12.64
C ASN A 49 -0.08 15.33 11.24
N THR A 50 0.45 14.62 10.25
CA THR A 50 0.36 15.01 8.83
C THR A 50 -0.97 14.60 8.19
N GLY A 51 -1.71 13.67 8.82
CA GLY A 51 -3.03 13.24 8.36
C GLY A 51 -3.97 12.87 9.51
N ILE A 52 -5.24 12.64 9.19
CA ILE A 52 -6.24 12.21 10.18
C ILE A 52 -5.78 10.89 10.79
N LYS A 53 -5.49 10.89 12.09
CA LYS A 53 -4.97 9.73 12.84
C LYS A 53 -3.66 9.15 12.27
N TRP A 54 -2.86 9.96 11.58
CA TRP A 54 -1.57 9.57 11.00
C TRP A 54 -0.43 10.46 11.48
N CYS A 55 0.53 9.88 12.19
CA CYS A 55 1.76 10.57 12.59
C CYS A 55 2.90 10.09 11.70
N HIS A 56 3.33 10.93 10.74
CA HIS A 56 4.43 10.63 9.83
C HIS A 56 5.68 10.12 10.58
N THR A 57 6.22 10.89 11.52
CA THR A 57 7.44 10.53 12.26
C THR A 57 7.33 9.18 12.97
N CYS A 58 6.21 8.93 13.66
CA CYS A 58 6.02 7.65 14.37
C CYS A 58 5.87 6.47 13.41
N ASN A 59 5.20 6.68 12.27
CA ASN A 59 4.93 5.64 11.29
C ASN A 59 6.18 5.35 10.44
N SER A 60 6.89 6.37 9.96
CA SER A 60 8.16 6.22 9.25
C SER A 60 9.19 5.48 10.11
N ASN A 61 9.32 5.82 11.40
CA ASN A 61 10.21 5.08 12.31
C ASN A 61 9.79 3.61 12.51
N HIS A 62 8.49 3.33 12.53
CA HIS A 62 8.00 1.96 12.61
C HIS A 62 8.31 1.17 11.33
N PHE A 63 8.14 1.76 10.16
CA PHE A 63 8.53 1.16 8.89
C PHE A 63 10.04 0.87 8.85
N LYS A 64 10.88 1.86 9.20
CA LYS A 64 12.35 1.68 9.28
C LYS A 64 12.74 0.46 10.10
N ASN A 65 12.14 0.30 11.28
CA ASN A 65 12.46 -0.82 12.17
C ASN A 65 12.05 -2.19 11.61
N ASN A 66 11.11 -2.22 10.65
CA ASN A 66 10.59 -3.41 10.01
C ASN A 66 11.24 -3.73 8.66
N PHE A 67 12.08 -2.86 8.08
CA PHE A 67 12.70 -3.12 6.77
C PHE A 67 13.58 -4.37 6.73
N LYS A 68 14.15 -4.78 7.87
CA LYS A 68 14.91 -6.02 7.98
C LYS A 68 14.05 -7.29 8.02
N ASN A 69 12.73 -7.16 8.19
CA ASN A 69 11.81 -8.28 8.38
C ASN A 69 11.17 -8.76 7.06
N TRP A 70 11.40 -8.04 5.96
CA TRP A 70 10.90 -8.41 4.64
C TRP A 70 11.86 -7.95 3.55
N THR A 71 11.86 -8.66 2.43
CA THR A 71 12.54 -8.26 1.18
C THR A 71 11.77 -8.87 0.03
N SER A 72 11.69 -8.15 -1.09
CA SER A 72 11.16 -8.70 -2.34
C SER A 72 12.17 -9.59 -3.08
N GLY A 73 13.43 -9.62 -2.63
CA GLY A 73 14.54 -10.20 -3.37
C GLY A 73 15.05 -9.32 -4.51
N ASN A 74 14.60 -8.06 -4.60
CA ASN A 74 15.06 -7.07 -5.57
C ASN A 74 15.27 -5.70 -4.90
N ASP A 75 16.51 -5.23 -4.92
CA ASP A 75 16.93 -4.01 -4.23
C ASP A 75 16.22 -2.75 -4.72
N ASP A 76 15.90 -2.66 -6.02
CA ASP A 76 15.24 -1.47 -6.59
C ASP A 76 13.78 -1.37 -6.12
N ILE A 77 13.09 -2.51 -6.06
CA ILE A 77 11.74 -2.61 -5.52
C ILE A 77 11.73 -2.31 -4.03
N ASP A 78 12.67 -2.88 -3.29
CA ASP A 78 12.79 -2.67 -1.84
C ASP A 78 13.06 -1.19 -1.54
N LYS A 79 14.02 -0.55 -2.23
CA LYS A 79 14.30 0.89 -2.09
C LYS A 79 13.09 1.75 -2.44
N PHE A 80 12.37 1.41 -3.52
CA PHE A 80 11.15 2.13 -3.91
C PHE A 80 10.07 2.05 -2.83
N LEU A 81 9.80 0.86 -2.31
CA LEU A 81 8.83 0.63 -1.25
C LEU A 81 9.20 1.37 0.04
N GLN A 82 10.46 1.25 0.46
CA GLN A 82 10.97 1.96 1.63
C GLN A 82 10.78 3.47 1.46
N ASN A 83 11.16 4.05 0.32
CA ASN A 83 10.99 5.48 0.06
C ASN A 83 9.53 5.94 0.16
N ILE A 84 8.58 5.15 -0.36
CA ILE A 84 7.16 5.48 -0.25
C ILE A 84 6.67 5.36 1.19
N GLN A 85 7.04 4.30 1.90
CA GLN A 85 6.66 4.11 3.31
C GLN A 85 7.22 5.21 4.21
N LEU A 86 8.43 5.71 3.92
CA LEU A 86 9.05 6.79 4.66
C LEU A 86 8.44 8.16 4.39
N SER A 87 7.90 8.39 3.19
CA SER A 87 7.32 9.67 2.76
C SER A 87 5.79 9.73 2.90
N ALA A 88 5.14 8.64 3.28
CA ALA A 88 3.70 8.57 3.43
C ALA A 88 3.19 9.53 4.52
N ASP A 89 2.49 10.59 4.12
CA ASP A 89 1.92 11.58 5.01
C ASP A 89 0.50 11.23 5.51
N ASN A 90 -0.10 10.16 4.97
CA ASN A 90 -1.36 9.60 5.44
C ASN A 90 -1.49 8.12 5.04
N ASN A 91 -2.52 7.44 5.57
CA ASN A 91 -2.75 6.02 5.36
C ASN A 91 -3.21 5.63 3.94
N PHE A 92 -3.59 6.58 3.09
CA PHE A 92 -3.93 6.35 1.69
C PHE A 92 -2.71 6.39 0.77
N LYS A 93 -1.63 7.04 1.21
CA LYS A 93 -0.38 7.19 0.42
C LYS A 93 0.68 6.14 0.74
N VAL A 94 0.46 5.31 1.76
CA VAL A 94 1.40 4.24 2.11
C VAL A 94 1.20 3.03 1.21
N LEU A 95 2.30 2.42 0.76
CA LEU A 95 2.29 1.08 0.16
C LEU A 95 2.71 0.07 1.21
N GLU A 96 1.93 -0.98 1.35
CA GLU A 96 2.19 -2.05 2.30
C GLU A 96 2.80 -3.26 1.60
N TRP A 97 3.83 -3.84 2.21
CA TRP A 97 4.34 -5.17 1.86
C TRP A 97 3.45 -6.22 2.51
N ILE A 98 2.85 -7.11 1.72
CA ILE A 98 1.91 -8.11 2.22
C ILE A 98 2.37 -9.51 1.84
N PRO A 99 2.60 -10.40 2.81
CA PRO A 99 2.94 -11.79 2.52
C PRO A 99 1.84 -12.49 1.71
N TYR A 100 2.25 -13.33 0.77
CA TYR A 100 1.33 -13.98 -0.17
C TYR A 100 0.28 -14.87 0.53
N GLU A 101 0.65 -15.48 1.65
CA GLU A 101 -0.21 -16.29 2.51
C GLU A 101 -1.37 -15.50 3.16
N ARG A 102 -1.36 -14.16 3.08
CA ARG A 102 -2.48 -13.32 3.53
C ARG A 102 -3.59 -13.21 2.49
N PHE A 103 -3.46 -13.89 1.35
CA PHE A 103 -4.48 -13.97 0.31
C PHE A 103 -5.00 -15.40 0.17
N TYR A 104 -6.32 -15.56 0.04
CA TYR A 104 -6.97 -16.84 -0.20
C TYR A 104 -8.01 -16.74 -1.32
N ASN A 105 -8.50 -17.88 -1.81
CA ASN A 105 -9.43 -17.98 -2.95
C ASN A 105 -8.94 -17.19 -4.16
N ILE A 106 -7.69 -17.43 -4.56
CA ILE A 106 -7.05 -16.75 -5.67
C ILE A 106 -7.54 -17.36 -6.98
N GLU A 107 -8.32 -16.59 -7.73
CA GLU A 107 -8.99 -16.98 -8.96
C GLU A 107 -8.41 -16.18 -10.14
N TYR A 108 -8.09 -16.84 -11.24
CA TYR A 108 -7.64 -16.17 -12.46
C TYR A 108 -8.79 -15.36 -13.08
N ILE A 109 -8.50 -14.12 -13.49
CA ILE A 109 -9.48 -13.25 -14.18
C ILE A 109 -9.10 -13.08 -15.64
N ALA A 110 -7.90 -12.57 -15.93
CA ALA A 110 -7.47 -12.29 -17.29
C ALA A 110 -5.96 -12.09 -17.38
N ARG A 111 -5.39 -12.37 -18.55
CA ARG A 111 -4.01 -12.01 -18.91
C ARG A 111 -4.02 -10.93 -19.98
N GLY A 112 -3.21 -9.89 -19.78
CA GLY A 112 -2.98 -8.82 -20.76
C GLY A 112 -1.49 -8.63 -21.02
N GLY A 113 -1.15 -7.65 -21.87
CA GLY A 113 0.25 -7.36 -22.25
C GLY A 113 1.17 -7.01 -21.08
N PHE A 114 0.62 -6.46 -19.99
CA PHE A 114 1.38 -6.02 -18.81
C PHE A 114 1.29 -6.98 -17.62
N GLY A 115 0.79 -8.20 -17.82
CA GLY A 115 0.72 -9.22 -16.78
C GLY A 115 -0.63 -9.89 -16.63
N THR A 116 -0.81 -10.59 -15.52
CA THR A 116 -2.00 -11.42 -15.24
C THR A 116 -2.74 -10.89 -14.02
N VAL A 117 -4.05 -10.73 -14.13
CA VAL A 117 -4.95 -10.29 -13.07
C VAL A 117 -5.66 -11.50 -12.49
N TYR A 118 -5.71 -11.53 -11.16
CA TYR A 118 -6.43 -12.49 -10.35
C TYR A 118 -7.39 -11.75 -9.43
N LYS A 119 -8.43 -12.42 -8.95
CA LYS A 119 -9.27 -12.01 -7.84
C LYS A 119 -8.84 -12.82 -6.63
N ALA A 120 -8.74 -12.20 -5.47
CA ALA A 120 -8.42 -12.88 -4.22
C ALA A 120 -9.18 -12.25 -3.06
N ILE A 121 -9.19 -12.92 -1.92
CA ILE A 121 -9.67 -12.33 -0.67
C ILE A 121 -8.46 -12.01 0.21
N TRP A 122 -8.39 -10.77 0.70
CA TRP A 122 -7.35 -10.30 1.60
C TRP A 122 -7.81 -10.33 3.05
N ILE A 123 -7.15 -11.11 3.91
CA ILE A 123 -7.61 -11.34 5.29
C ILE A 123 -7.34 -10.16 6.24
N ASP A 124 -6.26 -9.41 6.02
CA ASP A 124 -5.88 -8.34 6.96
C ASP A 124 -6.69 -7.06 6.78
N GLY A 125 -7.00 -6.71 5.54
CA GLY A 125 -7.52 -5.39 5.20
C GLY A 125 -6.49 -4.27 5.35
N TYR A 126 -6.87 -3.07 4.91
CA TYR A 126 -5.96 -1.93 4.79
C TYR A 126 -5.69 -1.22 6.11
N ILE A 127 -4.50 -0.61 6.21
CA ILE A 127 -4.09 0.19 7.36
C ILE A 127 -4.99 1.42 7.48
N ARG A 128 -5.58 1.61 8.66
CA ARG A 128 -6.34 2.81 9.00
C ARG A 128 -5.51 3.76 9.86
N GLU A 129 -5.02 3.26 10.98
CA GLU A 129 -4.28 4.04 11.97
C GLU A 129 -3.42 3.12 12.82
N ARG A 130 -2.49 3.70 13.57
CA ARG A 130 -1.72 2.94 14.55
C ARG A 130 -2.50 2.78 15.85
N ASP A 131 -2.47 1.58 16.44
CA ASP A 131 -2.94 1.38 17.80
C ASP A 131 -1.92 1.93 18.80
N ASN A 132 -2.37 2.84 19.66
CA ASN A 132 -1.53 3.45 20.69
C ASN A 132 -1.17 2.47 21.81
N LYS A 133 -1.95 1.39 22.01
CA LYS A 133 -1.72 0.41 23.09
C LYS A 133 -0.82 -0.73 22.63
N ASN A 134 -1.19 -1.38 21.53
CA ASN A 134 -0.55 -2.62 21.10
C ASN A 134 0.55 -2.42 20.05
N GLN A 135 0.83 -1.18 19.66
CA GLN A 135 1.77 -0.78 18.59
C GLN A 135 1.52 -1.37 17.20
N ASN A 136 0.51 -2.22 17.04
CA ASN A 136 0.05 -2.81 15.79
C ASN A 136 -0.80 -1.84 14.95
N TRP A 137 -0.98 -2.16 13.68
CA TRP A 137 -1.90 -1.45 12.80
C TRP A 137 -3.35 -1.80 13.11
N LYS A 138 -4.20 -0.79 13.26
CA LYS A 138 -5.65 -0.98 13.15
C LYS A 138 -6.01 -1.06 11.67
N ARG A 139 -6.77 -2.09 11.32
CA ARG A 139 -7.14 -2.40 9.95
C ARG A 139 -8.64 -2.34 9.72
N SER A 140 -9.03 -2.15 8.46
CA SER A 140 -10.43 -2.18 8.03
C SER A 140 -10.52 -2.87 6.68
N GLY A 141 -11.68 -3.45 6.37
CA GLY A 141 -11.87 -4.19 5.11
C GLY A 141 -11.20 -5.57 5.13
N GLN A 142 -11.15 -6.22 6.28
CA GLN A 142 -10.80 -7.63 6.42
C GLN A 142 -11.72 -8.49 5.54
N TYR A 143 -11.17 -9.59 5.03
CA TYR A 143 -11.90 -10.56 4.20
C TYR A 143 -12.59 -9.93 2.99
N THR A 144 -12.00 -8.88 2.40
CA THR A 144 -12.55 -8.20 1.23
C THR A 144 -11.91 -8.69 -0.06
N PHE A 145 -12.69 -8.65 -1.15
CA PHE A 145 -12.17 -8.98 -2.48
C PHE A 145 -11.20 -7.92 -2.96
N VAL A 146 -10.09 -8.39 -3.54
CA VAL A 146 -9.03 -7.58 -4.12
C VAL A 146 -8.66 -8.14 -5.49
N ALA A 147 -8.30 -7.27 -6.42
CA ALA A 147 -7.66 -7.69 -7.66
C ALA A 147 -6.15 -7.84 -7.38
N LEU A 148 -5.50 -8.96 -7.70
CA LEU A 148 -4.04 -9.12 -7.67
C LEU A 148 -3.51 -9.09 -9.10
N LYS A 149 -2.63 -8.16 -9.46
CA LYS A 149 -2.03 -8.07 -10.80
C LYS A 149 -0.57 -8.50 -10.75
N SER A 150 -0.28 -9.73 -11.15
CA SER A 150 1.08 -10.23 -11.38
C SER A 150 1.70 -9.53 -12.58
N LEU A 151 2.89 -8.97 -12.43
CA LEU A 151 3.62 -8.31 -13.50
C LEU A 151 4.64 -9.27 -14.12
N ASN A 152 4.84 -9.19 -15.45
CA ASN A 152 5.90 -9.95 -16.12
C ASN A 152 7.23 -9.24 -15.89
N TYR A 153 8.13 -9.87 -15.14
CA TYR A 153 9.42 -9.29 -14.79
C TYR A 153 10.44 -9.41 -15.91
N SER A 154 10.88 -8.26 -16.41
CA SER A 154 12.23 -8.08 -16.91
C SER A 154 12.83 -6.84 -16.24
N GLU A 155 14.14 -6.84 -15.97
CA GLU A 155 14.83 -5.71 -15.33
C GLU A 155 14.57 -4.38 -16.07
N SER A 156 14.49 -4.44 -17.40
CA SER A 156 14.16 -3.32 -18.28
C SER A 156 12.77 -2.70 -18.10
N VAL A 157 11.84 -3.39 -17.42
CA VAL A 157 10.45 -2.95 -17.24
C VAL A 157 10.18 -2.45 -15.81
N ILE A 158 11.07 -2.74 -14.85
CA ILE A 158 10.92 -2.32 -13.44
C ILE A 158 10.71 -0.81 -13.31
N PRO A 159 11.53 0.08 -13.93
CA PRO A 159 11.32 1.53 -13.77
C PRO A 159 9.94 2.00 -14.25
N LYS A 160 9.40 1.39 -15.31
CA LYS A 160 8.08 1.72 -15.86
C LYS A 160 6.97 1.32 -14.89
N ILE A 161 7.09 0.13 -14.28
CA ILE A 161 6.17 -0.37 -13.26
C ILE A 161 6.18 0.57 -12.05
N LEU A 162 7.36 0.88 -11.51
CA LEU A 162 7.50 1.74 -10.34
C LEU A 162 6.90 3.13 -10.59
N ASN A 163 7.08 3.67 -11.79
CA ASN A 163 6.47 4.93 -12.20
C ASN A 163 4.93 4.85 -12.25
N GLU A 164 4.37 3.76 -12.79
CA GLU A 164 2.91 3.53 -12.78
C GLU A 164 2.36 3.46 -11.36
N VAL A 165 3.04 2.75 -10.45
CA VAL A 165 2.64 2.62 -9.05
C VAL A 165 2.66 3.98 -8.34
N ARG A 166 3.68 4.80 -8.57
CA ARG A 166 3.83 6.11 -7.94
C ARG A 166 2.68 7.07 -8.25
N TYR A 167 2.13 7.01 -9.47
CA TYR A 167 1.07 7.91 -9.92
C TYR A 167 -0.33 7.29 -9.92
N SER A 168 -0.44 5.99 -9.60
CA SER A 168 -1.74 5.35 -9.46
C SER A 168 -2.44 5.86 -8.20
N HIS A 169 -3.58 6.53 -8.37
CA HIS A 169 -4.45 6.99 -7.27
C HIS A 169 -5.20 5.83 -6.58
N THR A 170 -4.85 4.59 -6.92
CA THR A 170 -5.45 3.36 -6.44
C THR A 170 -4.47 2.71 -5.47
N PHE A 171 -4.95 2.37 -4.26
CA PHE A 171 -4.22 1.59 -3.25
C PHE A 171 -3.47 0.47 -3.93
N THR A 172 -2.16 0.66 -4.10
CA THR A 172 -1.32 -0.34 -4.71
C THR A 172 -0.72 -1.14 -3.57
N ILE A 173 -0.96 -2.44 -3.58
CA ILE A 173 -0.25 -3.36 -2.68
C ILE A 173 0.86 -3.98 -3.51
N ILE A 174 2.06 -4.05 -2.96
CA ILE A 174 3.18 -4.77 -3.55
C ILE A 174 3.35 -6.04 -2.71
N ILE A 175 3.35 -7.19 -3.39
CA ILE A 175 3.52 -8.53 -2.82
C ILE A 175 4.87 -9.07 -3.28
#